data_AF-A0A392R796-F1
#
_entry.id   AF-A0A392R796-F1
#
_cell.length_a   1.000
_cell.length_b   1.000
_cell.length_c   1.000
_cell.angle_alpha   90.00
_cell.angle_beta   90.00
_cell.angle_gamma   90.00
#
_symmetry.space_group_name_H-M   'P 1'
#
loop_
_entity.id
_entity.type
_entity.pdbx_description
1 polymer ?
#
loop_
_entity_poly.entity_id
_entity_poly.type
_entity_poly.pdbx_seq_one_letter_code
_entity_poly.pdbx_strand_id
1 'polypeptide(L)'
;QMQKEHAVEVEKLKKEAANLTRERDDAITVSSGLAEEKTTLEKEVEGLQVAVDASLDEGFSFALDRVRVLFPELDEHRLSEADAMKEIEDVKLVDATPPSAVDATISPAE
;
A
#
# COMPACT_ATOMS: atom_id res chain seq x y z
N GLN A 1 -11.72 -33.45 53.48
CA GLN A 1 -11.85 -33.55 52.02
C GLN A 1 -11.72 -32.18 51.38
N MET A 2 -12.69 -31.28 51.61
CA MET A 2 -12.78 -29.94 51.00
C MET A 2 -11.52 -29.06 51.09
N GLN A 3 -10.85 -28.98 52.25
CA GLN A 3 -9.62 -28.17 52.39
C GLN A 3 -8.44 -28.69 51.54
N LYS A 4 -8.36 -30.02 51.33
CA LYS A 4 -7.31 -30.62 50.48
C LYS A 4 -7.59 -30.34 49.00
N GLU A 5 -8.85 -30.45 48.59
CA GLU A 5 -9.29 -30.13 47.22
C GLU A 5 -9.04 -28.65 46.90
N HIS A 6 -9.36 -27.75 47.82
CA HIS A 6 -9.09 -26.32 47.68
C HIS A 6 -7.58 -26.02 47.54
N ALA A 7 -6.72 -26.68 48.32
CA ALA A 7 -5.27 -26.50 48.21
C ALA A 7 -4.72 -26.96 46.84
N VAL A 8 -5.25 -28.04 46.28
CA VAL A 8 -4.87 -28.52 44.94
C VAL A 8 -5.28 -27.53 43.86
N GLU A 9 -6.50 -26.99 43.94
CA GLU A 9 -6.98 -26.01 42.95
C GLU A 9 -6.18 -24.70 43.01
N VAL A 10 -5.82 -24.24 44.21
CA VAL A 10 -4.96 -23.04 44.38
C VAL A 10 -3.60 -23.23 43.73
N GLU A 11 -2.95 -24.39 43.90
CA GLU A 11 -1.65 -24.65 43.27
C GLU A 11 -1.75 -24.76 41.74
N LYS A 12 -2.85 -25.34 41.23
CA LYS A 12 -3.12 -25.36 39.79
C LYS A 12 -3.29 -23.94 39.22
N LEU A 13 -4.11 -23.11 39.87
CA LEU A 13 -4.34 -21.72 39.46
C LEU A 13 -3.06 -20.88 39.51
N LYS A 14 -2.19 -21.09 40.51
CA LYS A 14 -0.87 -20.43 40.57
C LYS A 14 0.00 -20.78 39.37
N LYS A 15 0.04 -22.06 38.97
CA LYS A 15 0.81 -22.51 37.81
C LYS A 15 0.25 -21.92 36.51
N GLU A 16 -1.07 -21.90 36.36
CA GLU A 16 -1.73 -21.27 35.21
C GLU A 16 -1.44 -19.75 35.15
N ALA A 17 -1.52 -19.05 36.28
CA ALA A 17 -1.19 -17.63 36.35
C ALA A 17 0.28 -17.34 35.98
N ALA A 18 1.22 -18.18 36.41
CA ALA A 18 2.63 -18.06 36.03
C ALA A 18 2.84 -18.29 34.53
N ASN A 19 2.18 -19.29 33.94
CA ASN A 19 2.26 -19.55 32.51
C ASN A 19 1.68 -18.39 31.68
N LEU A 20 0.49 -17.91 32.04
CA LEU A 20 -0.17 -16.79 31.35
C LEU A 20 0.65 -15.50 31.46
N THR A 21 1.31 -15.26 32.59
CA THR A 21 2.21 -14.10 32.76
C THR A 21 3.37 -14.18 31.77
N ARG A 22 4.01 -15.36 31.63
CA ARG A 22 5.09 -15.58 30.69
C ARG A 22 4.64 -15.39 29.24
N GLU A 23 3.52 -16.01 28.86
CA GLU A 23 2.97 -15.89 27.51
C GLU A 23 2.60 -14.45 27.15
N ARG A 24 2.06 -13.69 28.12
CA ARG A 24 1.80 -12.25 27.94
C ARG A 24 3.09 -11.49 27.68
N ASP A 25 4.14 -11.73 28.45
CA ASP A 25 5.41 -11.00 28.31
C ASP A 25 6.12 -11.32 26.98
N ASP A 26 6.05 -12.60 26.55
CA ASP A 26 6.51 -13.04 25.23
C ASP A 26 5.70 -12.32 24.12
N ALA A 27 4.37 -12.29 24.23
CA ALA A 27 3.49 -11.63 23.27
C ALA A 27 3.74 -10.12 23.18
N ILE A 28 3.97 -9.46 24.32
CA ILE A 28 4.34 -8.03 24.36
C ILE A 28 5.64 -7.80 23.60
N THR A 29 6.66 -8.61 23.86
CA THR A 29 7.97 -8.51 23.20
C THR A 29 7.83 -8.65 21.68
N VAL A 30 7.10 -9.67 21.22
CA VAL A 30 6.83 -9.89 19.79
C VAL A 30 6.05 -8.72 19.19
N SER A 31 5.00 -8.24 19.87
CA SER A 31 4.17 -7.14 19.37
C SER A 31 4.95 -5.83 19.22
N SER A 32 5.89 -5.56 20.12
CA SER A 32 6.78 -4.39 20.02
C SER A 32 7.71 -4.49 18.82
N GLY A 33 8.33 -5.66 18.61
CA GLY A 33 9.19 -5.89 17.45
C GLY A 33 8.43 -5.76 16.12
N LEU A 34 7.21 -6.30 16.05
CA LEU A 34 6.36 -6.14 14.87
C LEU A 34 5.95 -4.69 14.62
N ALA A 35 5.72 -3.90 15.66
CA ALA A 35 5.41 -2.48 15.52
C ALA A 35 6.60 -1.71 14.90
N GLU A 36 7.82 -1.99 15.35
CA GLU A 36 9.04 -1.39 14.80
C GLU A 36 9.26 -1.80 13.34
N GLU A 37 9.12 -3.08 13.01
CA GLU A 37 9.24 -3.59 11.64
C GLU A 37 8.21 -2.94 10.72
N LYS A 38 6.94 -2.85 11.17
CA LYS A 38 5.89 -2.16 10.42
C LYS A 38 6.26 -0.72 10.10
N THR A 39 6.74 0.05 11.08
CA THR A 39 7.13 1.44 10.83
C THR A 39 8.32 1.57 9.89
N THR A 40 9.20 0.57 9.85
CA THR A 40 10.34 0.52 8.93
C THR A 40 9.86 0.24 7.51
N LEU A 41 9.02 -0.77 7.33
CA LEU A 41 8.44 -1.13 6.03
C LEU A 41 7.59 0.01 5.45
N GLU A 42 6.79 0.70 6.27
CA GLU A 42 6.02 1.86 5.83
C GLU A 42 6.92 2.96 5.24
N LYS A 43 8.07 3.24 5.86
CA LYS A 43 9.05 4.21 5.35
C LYS A 43 9.74 3.73 4.08
N GLU A 44 10.09 2.45 4.00
CA GLU A 44 10.68 1.89 2.78
C GLU A 44 9.71 1.96 1.59
N VAL A 45 8.42 1.69 1.83
CA VAL A 45 7.37 1.81 0.82
C VAL A 45 7.22 3.26 0.34
N GLU A 46 7.23 4.24 1.25
CA GLU A 46 7.21 5.67 0.90
C GLU A 46 8.44 6.04 0.06
N GLY A 47 9.63 5.61 0.47
CA GLY A 47 10.87 5.87 -0.28
C GLY A 47 10.87 5.22 -1.67
N LEU A 48 10.34 4.01 -1.79
CA LEU A 48 10.23 3.31 -3.08
C LEU A 48 9.23 4.01 -4.02
N GLN A 49 8.10 4.52 -3.50
CA GLN A 49 7.16 5.29 -4.32
C GLN A 49 7.83 6.53 -4.92
N VAL A 50 8.51 7.32 -4.08
CA VAL A 50 9.26 8.50 -4.53
C VAL A 50 10.32 8.15 -5.58
N ALA A 51 11.06 7.05 -5.37
CA ALA A 51 12.09 6.61 -6.32
C ALA A 51 11.51 6.13 -7.66
N VAL A 52 10.38 5.42 -7.63
CA VAL A 52 9.69 4.95 -8.83
C VAL A 52 9.16 6.13 -9.63
N ASP A 53 8.46 7.05 -8.98
CA ASP A 53 7.91 8.26 -9.62
C ASP A 53 9.03 9.06 -10.30
N ALA A 54 10.13 9.33 -9.57
CA ALA A 54 11.28 10.03 -10.13
C ALA A 54 11.89 9.29 -11.33
N SER A 55 11.97 7.96 -11.28
CA SER A 55 12.53 7.16 -12.39
C SER A 55 11.62 7.15 -13.62
N LEU A 56 10.31 7.19 -13.43
CA LEU A 56 9.34 7.27 -14.52
C LEU A 56 9.40 8.65 -15.18
N ASP A 57 9.44 9.72 -14.39
CA ASP A 57 9.56 11.09 -14.87
C ASP A 57 10.87 11.31 -15.64
N GLU A 58 12.00 10.83 -15.10
CA GLU A 58 13.31 10.92 -15.76
C GLU A 58 13.34 10.09 -17.05
N GLY A 59 12.86 8.84 -17.01
CA GLY A 59 12.80 7.97 -18.17
C GLY A 59 11.90 8.51 -19.28
N PHE A 60 10.74 9.07 -18.91
CA PHE A 60 9.82 9.70 -19.84
C PHE A 60 10.44 10.96 -20.47
N SER A 61 11.01 11.85 -19.66
CA SER A 61 11.69 13.07 -20.14
C SER A 61 12.82 12.74 -21.11
N PHE A 62 13.64 11.74 -20.78
CA PHE A 62 14.72 11.28 -21.66
C PHE A 62 14.20 10.74 -23.00
N ALA A 63 13.14 9.93 -22.97
CA ALA A 63 12.53 9.40 -24.19
C ALA A 63 11.91 10.54 -25.04
N LEU A 64 11.25 11.50 -24.40
CA LEU A 64 10.65 12.65 -25.05
C LEU A 64 11.71 13.51 -25.74
N ASP A 65 12.81 13.82 -25.05
CA ASP A 65 13.96 14.54 -25.62
C ASP A 65 14.53 13.83 -26.85
N ARG A 66 14.59 12.49 -26.82
CA ARG A 66 15.07 11.70 -27.96
C ARG A 66 14.13 11.82 -29.17
N VAL A 67 12.82 11.77 -28.95
CA VAL A 67 11.82 11.87 -30.02
C VAL A 67 11.73 13.30 -30.55
N ARG A 68 11.97 14.31 -29.70
CA ARG A 68 11.96 15.73 -30.06
C ARG A 68 12.99 16.10 -31.14
N VAL A 69 14.05 15.31 -31.29
CA VAL A 69 15.01 15.46 -32.40
C VAL A 69 14.33 15.32 -33.77
N LEU A 70 13.35 14.42 -33.89
CA LEU A 70 12.59 14.20 -35.13
C LEU A 70 11.31 15.05 -35.17
N PHE A 71 10.74 15.35 -34.01
CA PHE A 71 9.51 16.10 -33.86
C PHE A 71 9.71 17.26 -32.86
N PRO A 72 10.30 18.39 -33.28
CA PRO A 72 10.71 19.47 -32.37
C PRO A 72 9.56 20.09 -31.57
N GLU A 73 8.37 20.06 -32.17
CA GLU A 73 7.13 20.55 -31.60
C GLU A 73 6.49 19.58 -30.61
N LEU A 74 7.05 18.38 -30.39
CA LEU A 74 6.51 17.41 -29.45
C LEU A 74 6.99 17.75 -28.04
N ASP A 75 6.04 17.92 -27.12
CA ASP A 75 6.27 18.14 -25.70
C ASP A 75 5.19 17.43 -24.88
N GLU A 76 5.32 17.50 -23.55
CA GLU A 76 4.40 16.86 -22.61
C GLU A 76 2.96 17.37 -22.76
N HIS A 77 2.78 18.68 -23.00
CA HIS A 77 1.46 19.28 -23.17
C HIS A 77 0.72 18.68 -24.38
N ARG A 78 1.40 18.59 -25.53
CA ARG A 78 0.80 18.01 -26.74
C ARG A 78 0.53 16.51 -26.62
N LEU A 79 1.34 15.80 -25.83
CA LEU A 79 1.06 14.40 -25.51
C LEU A 79 -0.17 14.28 -24.61
N SER A 80 -0.32 15.16 -23.62
CA SER A 80 -1.50 15.22 -22.75
C SER A 80 -2.78 15.55 -23.53
N GLU A 81 -2.71 16.48 -24.50
CA GLU A 81 -3.84 16.74 -25.41
C GLU A 81 -4.24 15.50 -26.21
N ALA A 82 -3.25 14.76 -26.73
CA ALA A 82 -3.49 13.54 -27.49
C ALA A 82 -4.13 12.45 -26.60
N ASP A 83 -3.64 12.29 -25.37
CA ASP A 83 -4.16 11.33 -24.38
C ASP A 83 -5.62 11.63 -23.99
N ALA A 84 -5.97 12.90 -23.79
CA ALA A 84 -7.35 13.31 -23.50
C ALA A 84 -8.32 13.03 -24.67
N MET A 85 -7.81 12.96 -25.90
CA MET A 85 -8.61 12.77 -27.12
C MET A 85 -8.59 11.33 -27.64
N LYS A 86 -7.59 10.54 -27.27
CA LYS A 86 -7.31 9.24 -27.88
C LYS A 86 -6.99 8.22 -26.81
N GLU A 87 -7.51 7.01 -26.99
CA GLU A 87 -7.15 5.86 -26.18
C GLU A 87 -6.37 4.85 -27.04
N ILE A 88 -5.52 4.04 -26.40
CA ILE A 88 -4.79 2.97 -27.08
C ILE A 88 -5.58 1.66 -26.91
N GLU A 89 -6.26 1.24 -27.98
CA GLU A 89 -6.91 -0.07 -28.09
C GLU A 89 -6.11 -0.96 -29.05
N ASP A 90 -5.71 -2.16 -28.61
CA ASP A 90 -4.94 -3.11 -29.44
C ASP A 90 -3.75 -2.46 -30.17
N VAL A 91 -3.00 -1.60 -29.46
CA VAL A 91 -1.83 -0.87 -29.99
C VAL A 91 -2.18 0.19 -31.06
N LYS A 92 -3.47 0.54 -31.23
CA LYS A 92 -3.94 1.60 -32.12
C LYS A 92 -4.58 2.74 -31.33
N LEU A 93 -4.33 3.96 -31.79
CA LEU A 93 -5.00 5.15 -31.28
C LEU A 93 -6.43 5.22 -31.84
N VAL A 94 -7.42 5.05 -30.98
CA VAL A 94 -8.84 5.25 -31.26
C VAL A 94 -9.33 6.54 -30.62
N ASP A 95 -10.46 7.07 -31.07
CA ASP A 95 -11.07 8.23 -30.39
C ASP A 95 -11.55 7.81 -28.99
N ALA A 96 -11.14 8.55 -27.97
CA ALA A 96 -11.58 8.30 -26.60
C ALA A 96 -13.11 8.51 -26.53
N THR A 97 -13.83 7.49 -26.06
CA THR A 97 -15.27 7.64 -25.82
C THR A 97 -15.43 8.49 -24.55
N PRO A 98 -16.16 9.62 -24.58
CA PRO A 98 -16.35 10.42 -23.37
C PRO A 98 -17.00 9.55 -22.27
N PRO A 99 -16.57 9.69 -21.00
CA PRO A 99 -17.14 8.90 -19.92
C PRO A 99 -18.65 9.10 -19.89
N SER A 100 -19.40 8.01 -20.04
CA SER A 100 -20.86 8.04 -19.91
C SER A 100 -21.20 8.57 -18.51
N ALA A 101 -21.95 9.67 -18.43
CA ALA A 101 -22.29 10.36 -17.20
C ALA A 101 -23.31 9.60 -16.32
N VAL A 102 -23.02 8.34 -16.02
CA VAL A 102 -23.87 7.44 -15.21
C VAL A 102 -23.04 6.65 -14.20
N ASP A 103 -22.24 7.33 -13.38
CA ASP A 103 -21.82 6.78 -12.09
C ASP A 103 -21.58 7.87 -11.03
N ALA A 104 -22.49 8.85 -10.97
CA ALA A 104 -22.52 9.87 -9.91
C ALA A 104 -23.47 9.50 -8.76
N THR A 105 -23.82 8.22 -8.60
CA THR A 105 -24.53 7.72 -7.41
C THR A 105 -23.54 7.10 -6.44
N ILE A 106 -22.79 7.98 -5.77
CA ILE A 106 -22.19 7.65 -4.48
C ILE A 106 -23.34 7.33 -3.52
N SER A 107 -23.53 6.05 -3.21
CA SER A 107 -24.29 5.65 -2.01
C SER A 107 -23.55 6.14 -0.77
N PRO A 108 -24.22 6.80 0.19
CA PRO A 108 -23.61 7.07 1.48
C PRO A 108 -23.49 5.76 2.26
N ALA A 109 -22.32 5.53 2.84
CA ALA A 109 -22.06 4.42 3.74
C ALA A 109 -22.95 4.52 4.99
N GLU A 110 -23.61 3.41 5.34
CA GLU A 110 -24.06 3.12 6.71
C GLU A 110 -22.94 2.43 7.50
#